data_AF-A0A3C0G4T2-F1
#
_entry.id   AF-A0A3C0G4T2-F1
#
_cell.length_a   1.000
_cell.length_b   1.000
_cell.length_c   1.000
_cell.angle_alpha   90.00
_cell.angle_beta   90.00
_cell.angle_gamma   90.00
#
_symmetry.space_group_name_H-M   'P 1'
#
loop_
_entity.id
_entity.type
_entity.pdbx_description
1 polymer ?
#
loop_
_entity_poly.entity_id
_entity_poly.type
_entity_poly.pdbx_seq_one_letter_code
_entity_poly.pdbx_strand_id
1 'polypeptide(L)'
;MQVHVLTVGTDKSKMWALEQSASRHGVSFLNLGDDVQWYGGTMEGPGGGQKINLVRGHLQSLPDEDTVLFCDAYDVMFVDNMTTVIERFEDFNCDIIFAAEKNCWPQASLAPQFPITSRPYKYLNSGLYIGKVGMLKQFFNEQVPDNSDDQLWAQIRFLSSDWSSVAAA
;
A
#
# COMPACT_ATOMS: atom_id res chain seq x y z
N MET A 1 3.27 0.40 -20.71
CA MET A 1 3.14 0.00 -19.30
C MET A 1 4.33 0.56 -18.56
N GLN A 2 4.07 1.54 -17.69
CA GLN A 2 5.04 2.15 -16.79
C GLN A 2 4.78 1.69 -15.36
N VAL A 3 5.80 1.82 -14.52
CA VAL A 3 5.73 1.50 -13.09
C VAL A 3 5.90 2.79 -12.32
N HIS A 4 4.94 3.08 -11.45
CA HIS A 4 4.91 4.27 -10.61
C HIS A 4 5.15 3.86 -9.16
N VAL A 5 6.22 4.34 -8.54
CA VAL A 5 6.47 4.13 -7.11
C VAL A 5 5.93 5.34 -6.36
N LEU A 6 5.02 5.10 -5.41
CA LEU A 6 4.34 6.13 -4.64
C LEU A 6 4.66 5.97 -3.15
N THR A 7 4.74 7.09 -2.45
CA THR A 7 4.79 7.12 -0.99
C THR A 7 4.02 8.33 -0.46
N VAL A 8 3.76 8.34 0.84
CA VAL A 8 3.18 9.49 1.54
C VAL A 8 4.02 9.76 2.79
N GLY A 9 4.82 10.83 2.73
CA GLY A 9 5.54 11.37 3.87
C GLY A 9 5.43 12.89 3.90
N THR A 10 4.88 13.45 4.96
CA THR A 10 4.75 14.91 5.14
C THR A 10 5.97 15.53 5.84
N ASP A 11 6.84 14.71 6.43
CA ASP A 11 8.05 15.12 7.12
C ASP A 11 9.27 14.48 6.44
N LYS A 12 9.90 15.25 5.55
CA LYS A 12 11.08 14.82 4.77
C LYS A 12 12.24 14.37 5.66
N SER A 13 12.36 14.90 6.88
CA SER A 13 13.46 14.52 7.78
C SER A 13 13.41 13.05 8.22
N LYS A 14 12.24 12.41 8.11
CA LYS A 14 12.02 10.99 8.45
C LYS A 14 12.16 10.04 7.26
N MET A 15 12.35 10.56 6.04
CA MET A 15 12.37 9.75 4.81
C MET A 15 13.77 9.28 4.40
N TRP A 16 14.80 9.60 5.20
CA TRP A 16 16.19 9.35 4.85
C TRP A 16 16.48 7.89 4.44
N ALA A 17 15.94 6.90 5.17
CA ALA A 17 16.19 5.50 4.85
C ALA A 17 15.62 5.10 3.48
N LEU A 18 14.40 5.56 3.18
CA LEU A 18 13.73 5.34 1.90
C LEU A 18 14.52 6.03 0.77
N GLU A 19 14.86 7.30 0.93
CA GLU A 19 15.60 8.09 -0.07
C GLU A 19 16.96 7.47 -0.41
N GLN A 20 17.74 7.12 0.61
CA GLN A 20 19.08 6.56 0.41
C GLN A 20 19.03 5.17 -0.23
N SER A 21 18.09 4.34 0.20
CA SER A 21 17.95 2.98 -0.36
C SER A 21 17.39 2.99 -1.77
N ALA A 22 16.37 3.81 -2.05
CA ALA A 22 15.82 3.99 -3.39
C ALA A 22 16.91 4.47 -4.36
N SER A 23 17.67 5.51 -3.99
CA SER A 23 18.79 6.03 -4.78
C SER A 23 19.85 4.96 -5.05
N ARG A 24 20.24 4.18 -4.02
CA ARG A 24 21.20 3.08 -4.15
C ARG A 24 20.75 2.00 -5.15
N HIS A 25 19.45 1.77 -5.26
CA HIS A 25 18.86 0.75 -6.14
C HIS A 25 18.30 1.32 -7.45
N GLY A 26 18.52 2.60 -7.75
CA GLY A 26 18.04 3.25 -8.97
C GLY A 26 16.51 3.39 -9.03
N VAL A 27 15.84 3.40 -7.88
CA VAL A 27 14.38 3.55 -7.77
C VAL A 27 14.04 5.03 -7.63
N SER A 28 13.17 5.54 -8.51
CA SER A 28 12.55 6.85 -8.37
C SER A 28 11.12 6.68 -7.83
N PHE A 29 10.71 7.55 -6.93
CA PHE A 29 9.37 7.55 -6.36
C PHE A 29 8.77 8.95 -6.31
N LEU A 30 7.45 9.03 -6.29
CA LEU A 30 6.68 10.25 -6.09
C LEU A 30 6.16 10.29 -4.65
N ASN A 31 6.53 11.33 -3.90
CA ASN A 31 5.97 11.58 -2.58
C ASN A 31 4.68 12.40 -2.71
N LEU A 32 3.53 11.78 -2.45
CA LEU A 32 2.23 12.45 -2.45
C LEU A 32 1.96 13.25 -1.17
N GLY A 33 2.84 13.15 -0.16
CA GLY A 33 2.78 13.93 1.08
C GLY A 33 3.52 15.27 1.02
N ASP A 34 4.17 15.60 -0.10
CA ASP A 34 4.88 16.87 -0.27
C ASP A 34 3.89 18.05 -0.16
N ASP A 35 4.20 19.00 0.72
CA ASP A 35 3.39 20.19 1.01
C ASP A 35 1.94 19.89 1.48
N VAL A 36 1.69 18.66 1.95
CA VAL A 36 0.40 18.25 2.51
C VAL A 36 0.40 18.42 4.03
N GLN A 37 -0.59 19.16 4.55
CA GLN A 37 -0.86 19.17 5.97
C GLN A 37 -1.47 17.83 6.42
N TRP A 38 -0.88 17.21 7.42
CA TRP A 38 -1.30 15.90 7.93
C TRP A 38 -2.49 16.00 8.89
N TYR A 39 -3.55 15.26 8.57
CA TYR A 39 -4.77 15.08 9.36
C TYR A 39 -5.04 13.61 9.68
N GLY A 40 -4.15 12.69 9.30
CA GLY A 40 -4.33 11.25 9.48
C GLY A 40 -4.11 10.70 10.89
N GLY A 41 -4.14 11.54 11.91
CA GLY A 41 -3.93 11.14 13.31
C GLY A 41 -2.45 11.09 13.71
N THR A 42 -2.15 10.49 14.87
CA THR A 42 -0.77 10.46 15.41
C THR A 42 0.08 9.32 14.85
N MET A 43 -0.53 8.33 14.21
CA MET A 43 0.10 7.06 13.81
C MET A 43 0.69 6.23 14.97
N GLU A 44 0.42 6.59 16.23
CA GLU A 44 0.73 5.76 17.41
C GLU A 44 -0.34 4.67 17.64
N GLY A 45 -1.47 4.78 16.94
CA GLY A 45 -2.59 3.86 16.93
C GLY A 45 -3.35 4.01 15.62
N PRO A 46 -4.65 3.66 15.58
CA PRO A 46 -5.43 3.70 14.36
C PRO A 46 -5.43 5.08 13.67
N GLY A 47 -5.20 5.10 12.35
CA GLY A 47 -5.07 6.33 11.57
C GLY A 47 -4.57 6.10 10.14
N GLY A 48 -4.21 7.17 9.44
CA GLY A 48 -3.58 7.07 8.12
C GLY A 48 -4.52 7.07 6.92
N GLY A 49 -5.84 7.18 7.10
CA GLY A 49 -6.83 7.26 6.02
C GLY A 49 -6.57 8.36 4.99
N GLN A 50 -5.88 9.43 5.37
CA GLN A 50 -5.42 10.46 4.43
C GLN A 50 -4.50 9.89 3.33
N LYS A 51 -3.68 8.87 3.63
CA LYS A 51 -2.85 8.17 2.62
C LYS A 51 -3.72 7.56 1.53
N ILE A 52 -4.82 6.90 1.92
CA ILE A 52 -5.80 6.33 0.98
C ILE A 52 -6.33 7.41 0.04
N ASN A 53 -6.74 8.56 0.60
CA ASN A 53 -7.31 9.65 -0.19
C ASN A 53 -6.30 10.24 -1.19
N LEU A 54 -5.05 10.44 -0.77
CA LEU A 54 -3.98 10.95 -1.63
C LEU A 54 -3.66 9.98 -2.78
N VAL A 55 -3.49 8.69 -2.47
CA VAL A 55 -3.22 7.66 -3.49
C VAL A 55 -4.41 7.54 -4.44
N ARG A 56 -5.64 7.45 -3.91
CA ARG A 56 -6.88 7.41 -4.71
C ARG A 56 -6.95 8.58 -5.69
N GLY A 57 -6.65 9.80 -5.24
CA GLY A 57 -6.63 10.99 -6.08
C GLY A 57 -5.61 10.88 -7.21
N HIS A 58 -4.38 10.46 -6.88
CA HIS A 58 -3.31 10.32 -7.87
C HIS A 58 -3.61 9.23 -8.92
N LEU A 59 -4.15 8.09 -8.49
CA LEU A 59 -4.51 6.97 -9.38
C LEU A 59 -5.40 7.43 -10.55
N GLN A 60 -6.28 8.41 -10.36
CA GLN A 60 -7.17 8.90 -11.42
C GLN A 60 -6.44 9.49 -12.62
N SER A 61 -5.21 9.99 -12.42
CA SER A 61 -4.38 10.53 -13.51
C SER A 61 -3.57 9.48 -14.27
N LEU A 62 -3.51 8.24 -13.77
CA LEU A 62 -2.68 7.18 -14.33
C LEU A 62 -3.47 6.30 -15.32
N PRO A 63 -2.83 5.79 -16.39
CA PRO A 63 -3.41 4.79 -17.29
C PRO A 63 -3.72 3.47 -16.57
N ASP A 64 -4.83 2.80 -16.91
CA ASP A 64 -5.24 1.55 -16.24
C ASP A 64 -4.24 0.39 -16.42
N GLU A 65 -3.52 0.39 -17.53
CA GLU A 65 -2.51 -0.61 -17.90
C GLU A 65 -1.16 -0.44 -17.18
N ASP A 66 -0.98 0.63 -16.41
CA ASP A 66 0.23 0.85 -15.63
C ASP A 66 0.18 0.11 -14.29
N THR A 67 1.33 0.00 -13.63
CA THR A 67 1.47 -0.63 -12.30
C THR A 67 1.92 0.41 -11.28
N VAL A 68 1.37 0.33 -10.06
CA VAL A 68 1.76 1.17 -8.93
C VAL A 68 2.33 0.30 -7.82
N LEU A 69 3.48 0.68 -7.29
CA LEU A 69 3.99 0.22 -5.99
C LEU A 69 3.79 1.36 -5.00
N PHE A 70 3.01 1.13 -3.95
CA PHE A 70 2.93 2.04 -2.80
C PHE A 70 3.76 1.49 -1.65
N CYS A 71 4.47 2.37 -0.95
CA CYS A 71 5.11 2.04 0.33
C CYS A 71 5.05 3.21 1.32
N ASP A 72 4.99 2.91 2.61
CA ASP A 72 5.12 3.90 3.67
C ASP A 72 6.50 4.59 3.62
N ALA A 73 6.55 5.84 4.09
CA ALA A 73 7.70 6.71 3.84
C ALA A 73 8.81 6.61 4.89
N TYR A 74 8.47 6.28 6.13
CA TYR A 74 9.34 6.56 7.29
C TYR A 74 10.09 5.32 7.81
N ASP A 75 9.61 4.12 7.52
CA ASP A 75 10.12 2.85 8.04
C ASP A 75 10.33 1.78 6.94
N VAL A 76 10.37 2.22 5.67
CA VAL A 76 10.63 1.36 4.51
C VAL A 76 12.01 1.64 3.91
N MET A 77 12.64 0.60 3.37
CA MET A 77 13.82 0.72 2.53
C MET A 77 13.77 -0.25 1.36
N PHE A 78 14.31 0.16 0.21
CA PHE A 78 14.53 -0.72 -0.93
C PHE A 78 15.78 -1.59 -0.70
N VAL A 79 15.68 -2.87 -1.05
CA VAL A 79 16.82 -3.81 -1.00
C VAL A 79 17.17 -4.38 -2.37
N ASP A 80 16.40 -4.00 -3.39
CA ASP A 80 16.59 -4.37 -4.79
C ASP A 80 15.96 -3.30 -5.70
N ASN A 81 16.13 -3.45 -7.01
CA ASN A 81 15.61 -2.56 -8.03
C ASN A 81 14.19 -2.95 -8.50
N MET A 82 13.53 -2.04 -9.23
CA MET A 82 12.14 -2.25 -9.68
C MET A 82 11.97 -3.39 -10.69
N THR A 83 13.01 -3.78 -11.44
CA THR A 83 12.94 -4.93 -12.36
C THR A 83 12.65 -6.20 -11.56
N THR A 84 13.44 -6.45 -10.51
CA THR A 84 13.26 -7.62 -9.63
C THR A 84 11.90 -7.60 -8.92
N VAL A 85 11.42 -6.42 -8.51
CA VAL A 85 10.10 -6.29 -7.85
C VAL A 85 8.98 -6.65 -8.81
N ILE A 86 9.05 -6.20 -10.05
CA ILE A 86 8.03 -6.46 -11.07
C ILE A 86 8.02 -7.92 -11.50
N GLU A 87 9.18 -8.52 -11.75
CA GLU A 87 9.28 -9.95 -12.08
C GLU A 87 8.60 -10.81 -10.99
N ARG A 88 8.86 -10.49 -9.72
CA ARG A 88 8.21 -11.20 -8.60
C ARG A 88 6.71 -10.93 -8.53
N PHE A 89 6.26 -9.70 -8.78
CA PHE A 89 4.83 -9.38 -8.81
C PHE A 89 4.09 -10.18 -9.89
N GLU A 90 4.68 -10.29 -11.09
CA GLU A 90 4.13 -11.07 -12.19
C GLU A 90 4.03 -12.57 -11.86
N ASP A 91 5.01 -13.12 -11.15
CA ASP A 91 5.02 -14.53 -10.70
C ASP A 91 3.85 -14.90 -9.76
N PHE A 92 3.29 -13.93 -9.03
CA PHE A 92 2.12 -14.18 -8.18
C PHE A 92 0.81 -14.35 -8.96
N ASN A 93 0.78 -13.96 -10.25
CA ASN A 93 -0.38 -14.09 -11.13
C ASN A 93 -1.68 -13.52 -10.51
N CYS A 94 -1.59 -12.30 -10.00
CA CYS A 94 -2.72 -11.53 -9.44
C CYS A 94 -2.63 -10.07 -9.88
N ASP A 95 -3.68 -9.29 -9.64
CA ASP A 95 -3.73 -7.88 -10.04
C ASP A 95 -3.29 -6.92 -8.94
N ILE A 96 -3.40 -7.31 -7.65
CA ILE A 96 -2.91 -6.55 -6.50
C ILE A 96 -2.32 -7.50 -5.47
N ILE A 97 -1.15 -7.17 -4.93
CA ILE A 97 -0.56 -7.81 -3.76
C ILE A 97 -0.39 -6.76 -2.68
N PHE A 98 -0.92 -7.04 -1.50
CA PHE A 98 -0.54 -6.36 -0.27
C PHE A 98 0.52 -7.16 0.48
N ALA A 99 1.37 -6.47 1.22
CA ALA A 99 2.22 -7.14 2.20
C ALA A 99 1.36 -7.88 3.23
N ALA A 100 1.81 -9.06 3.66
CA ALA A 100 1.17 -9.82 4.73
C ALA A 100 1.88 -9.67 6.08
N GLU A 101 1.10 -9.65 7.16
CA GLU A 101 1.58 -9.64 8.53
C GLU A 101 0.98 -10.77 9.39
N LYS A 102 1.55 -10.93 10.59
CA LYS A 102 1.18 -11.99 11.54
C LYS A 102 0.02 -11.62 12.46
N ASN A 103 -0.26 -10.34 12.64
CA ASN A 103 -1.26 -9.87 13.59
C ASN A 103 -2.48 -9.32 12.86
N CYS A 104 -3.68 -9.65 13.34
CA CYS A 104 -4.91 -9.05 12.83
C CYS A 104 -5.13 -7.72 13.55
N TRP A 105 -4.48 -6.67 13.06
CA TRP A 105 -4.54 -5.33 13.63
C TRP A 105 -5.36 -4.39 12.73
N PRO A 106 -6.08 -3.39 13.27
CA PRO A 106 -6.33 -3.15 14.69
C PRO A 106 -7.45 -4.02 15.27
N GLN A 107 -8.26 -4.66 14.41
CA GLN A 107 -9.46 -5.37 14.82
C GLN A 107 -9.28 -6.89 14.75
N ALA A 108 -8.82 -7.49 15.85
CA ALA A 108 -8.55 -8.93 15.94
C ALA A 108 -9.79 -9.83 15.67
N SER A 109 -11.01 -9.30 15.83
CA SER A 109 -12.24 -10.05 15.54
C SER A 109 -12.46 -10.34 14.05
N LEU A 110 -11.71 -9.72 13.15
CA LEU A 110 -11.71 -10.05 11.71
C LEU A 110 -10.94 -11.34 11.40
N ALA A 111 -10.08 -11.80 12.31
CA ALA A 111 -9.19 -12.93 12.06
C ALA A 111 -9.86 -14.23 11.54
N PRO A 112 -11.08 -14.61 11.99
CA PRO A 112 -11.78 -15.79 11.46
C PRO A 112 -12.27 -15.65 10.02
N GLN A 113 -12.36 -14.43 9.48
CA GLN A 113 -12.85 -14.15 8.12
C GLN A 113 -11.73 -14.27 7.07
N PHE A 114 -10.46 -14.18 7.49
CA PHE A 114 -9.33 -14.32 6.59
C PHE A 114 -9.16 -15.76 6.10
N PRO A 115 -8.69 -15.97 4.85
CA PRO A 115 -8.39 -17.29 4.34
C PRO A 115 -7.44 -18.07 5.24
N ILE A 116 -7.67 -19.38 5.34
CA ILE A 116 -6.75 -20.28 6.03
C ILE A 116 -5.51 -20.45 5.16
N THR A 117 -4.34 -20.23 5.74
CA THR A 117 -3.04 -20.43 5.10
C THR A 117 -2.13 -21.27 6.02
N SER A 118 -1.19 -21.98 5.41
CA SER A 118 -0.15 -22.75 6.12
C SER A 118 0.97 -21.86 6.67
N ARG A 119 1.00 -20.57 6.30
CA ARG A 119 2.01 -19.60 6.73
C ARG A 119 1.51 -18.74 7.89
N PRO A 120 2.41 -18.22 8.74
CA PRO A 120 2.01 -17.35 9.84
C PRO A 120 1.57 -15.94 9.39
N TYR A 121 1.91 -15.55 8.16
CA TYR A 121 1.54 -14.26 7.56
C TYR A 121 0.25 -14.45 6.76
N LYS A 122 -0.84 -13.85 7.24
CA LYS A 122 -2.16 -14.04 6.64
C LYS A 122 -3.08 -12.83 6.67
N TYR A 123 -2.70 -11.79 7.41
CA TYR A 123 -3.46 -10.56 7.50
C TYR A 123 -2.81 -9.52 6.61
N LEU A 124 -3.62 -8.65 6.01
CA LEU A 124 -3.16 -7.60 5.12
C LEU A 124 -2.49 -6.49 5.93
N ASN A 125 -1.35 -5.99 5.45
CA ASN A 125 -0.70 -4.77 5.90
C ASN A 125 -0.79 -3.70 4.79
N SER A 126 -1.32 -2.52 5.12
CA SER A 126 -1.53 -1.43 4.14
C SER A 126 -0.28 -0.61 3.82
N GLY A 127 0.81 -0.79 4.56
CA GLY A 127 2.05 -0.02 4.41
C GLY A 127 2.86 -0.38 3.16
N LEU A 128 2.52 -1.47 2.47
CA LEU A 128 3.15 -1.86 1.21
C LEU A 128 2.16 -2.63 0.34
N TYR A 129 1.99 -2.20 -0.90
CA TYR A 129 1.25 -2.95 -1.92
C TYR A 129 1.71 -2.61 -3.33
N ILE A 130 1.54 -3.56 -4.23
CA ILE A 130 1.78 -3.39 -5.67
C ILE A 130 0.55 -3.85 -6.43
N GLY A 131 0.16 -3.15 -7.49
CA GLY A 131 -0.94 -3.60 -8.32
C GLY A 131 -1.16 -2.81 -9.59
N LYS A 132 -1.98 -3.37 -10.48
CA LYS A 132 -2.42 -2.72 -11.71
C LYS A 132 -3.32 -1.53 -11.38
N VAL A 133 -3.08 -0.40 -12.04
CA VAL A 133 -3.80 0.87 -11.78
C VAL A 133 -5.32 0.68 -11.92
N GLY A 134 -5.78 -0.01 -12.97
CA GLY A 134 -7.21 -0.24 -13.18
C GLY A 134 -7.89 -0.98 -12.00
N MET A 135 -7.19 -1.95 -11.40
CA MET A 135 -7.69 -2.68 -10.23
C MET A 135 -7.55 -1.88 -8.94
N LEU A 136 -6.46 -1.12 -8.77
CA LEU A 136 -6.30 -0.22 -7.63
C LEU A 136 -7.38 0.86 -7.59
N LYS A 137 -7.79 1.41 -8.75
CA LYS A 137 -8.93 2.36 -8.83
C LYS A 137 -10.24 1.74 -8.34
N GLN A 138 -10.48 0.46 -8.63
CA GLN A 138 -11.67 -0.27 -8.17
C GLN A 138 -11.59 -0.60 -6.66
N PHE A 139 -10.40 -0.95 -6.18
CA PHE A 139 -10.17 -1.24 -4.77
C PHE A 139 -10.37 0.03 -3.93
N PHE A 140 -9.65 1.12 -4.27
CA PHE A 140 -9.69 2.44 -3.64
C PHE A 140 -10.75 3.37 -4.28
N ASN A 141 -11.96 2.87 -4.47
CA ASN A 141 -13.01 3.61 -5.18
C ASN A 141 -13.73 4.67 -4.33
N GLU A 142 -13.65 4.59 -3.00
CA GLU A 142 -14.30 5.52 -2.07
C GLU A 142 -13.31 6.39 -1.30
N GLN A 143 -13.79 7.57 -0.89
CA GLN A 143 -13.05 8.46 0.01
C GLN A 143 -13.34 8.07 1.46
N VAL A 144 -12.34 8.17 2.32
CA VAL A 144 -12.46 7.84 3.76
C VAL A 144 -12.17 9.06 4.62
N PRO A 145 -12.61 9.11 5.90
CA PRO A 145 -12.16 10.15 6.82
C PRO A 145 -10.63 10.13 6.95
N ASP A 146 -9.97 11.29 6.91
CA ASP A 146 -8.51 11.34 6.90
C ASP A 146 -7.87 10.65 8.12
N ASN A 147 -8.51 10.74 9.28
CA ASN A 147 -8.08 10.12 10.53
C ASN A 147 -8.59 8.69 10.74
N SER A 148 -9.30 8.11 9.78
CA SER A 148 -9.67 6.69 9.83
C SER A 148 -8.44 5.80 9.66
N ASP A 149 -8.57 4.53 10.04
CA ASP A 149 -7.47 3.58 9.97
C ASP A 149 -7.34 2.96 8.58
N ASP A 150 -6.20 3.19 7.93
CA ASP A 150 -5.96 2.71 6.57
C ASP A 150 -5.88 1.18 6.51
N GLN A 151 -5.24 0.55 7.50
CA GLN A 151 -5.12 -0.90 7.59
C GLN A 151 -6.50 -1.58 7.79
N LEU A 152 -7.32 -1.09 8.73
CA LEU A 152 -8.66 -1.59 8.97
C LEU A 152 -9.53 -1.44 7.73
N TRP A 153 -9.49 -0.27 7.08
CA TRP A 153 -10.24 -0.04 5.86
C TRP A 153 -9.83 -1.02 4.76
N ALA A 154 -8.53 -1.21 4.53
CA ALA A 154 -8.03 -2.13 3.51
C ALA A 154 -8.40 -3.59 3.81
N GLN A 155 -8.32 -4.02 5.08
CA GLN A 155 -8.75 -5.36 5.49
C GLN A 155 -10.26 -5.57 5.29
N ILE A 156 -11.10 -4.63 5.71
CA ILE A 156 -12.55 -4.72 5.49
C ILE A 156 -12.86 -4.74 4.00
N ARG A 157 -12.19 -3.89 3.21
CA ARG A 157 -12.36 -3.85 1.75
C ARG A 157 -12.00 -5.19 1.12
N PHE A 158 -10.87 -5.78 1.52
CA PHE A 158 -10.43 -7.11 1.09
C PHE A 158 -11.40 -8.23 1.46
N LEU A 159 -12.04 -8.18 2.64
CA LEU A 159 -12.98 -9.20 3.10
C LEU A 159 -14.42 -9.03 2.58
N SER A 160 -14.81 -7.82 2.17
CA SER A 160 -16.19 -7.46 1.83
C SER A 160 -16.63 -7.79 0.40
N SER A 161 -15.73 -8.18 -0.48
CA SER A 161 -16.02 -8.46 -1.89
C SER A 161 -15.22 -9.67 -2.39
N ASP A 162 -15.67 -10.28 -3.48
CA ASP A 162 -14.94 -11.36 -4.14
C ASP A 162 -13.76 -10.79 -4.94
N TRP A 163 -12.64 -10.57 -4.26
CA TRP A 163 -11.40 -10.11 -4.86
C TRP A 163 -10.50 -11.27 -5.27
N SER A 164 -10.99 -12.11 -6.19
CA SER A 164 -10.25 -13.30 -6.65
C SER A 164 -8.85 -13.01 -7.23
N SER A 165 -8.57 -11.77 -7.66
CA SER A 165 -7.26 -11.32 -8.15
C SER A 165 -6.50 -10.39 -7.18
N VAL A 166 -6.90 -10.29 -5.92
CA VAL A 166 -6.15 -9.57 -4.87
C VAL A 166 -5.59 -10.57 -3.86
N ALA A 167 -4.32 -10.43 -3.51
CA ALA A 167 -3.63 -11.30 -2.57
C ALA A 167 -2.96 -10.50 -1.43
N ALA A 168 -2.68 -11.18 -0.33
CA ALA A 168 -1.77 -10.73 0.72
C ALA A 168 -0.64 -11.77 0.87
N ALA A 169 0.62 -11.34 0.74
CA ALA A 169 1.78 -12.23 0.71
C ALA A 169 3.03 -11.69 1.44
#